data_AF-A0A9E5IC92-F1
#
_entry.id   AF-A0A9E5IC92-F1
#
_cell.length_a   1.000
_cell.length_b   1.000
_cell.length_c   1.000
_cell.angle_alpha   90.00
_cell.angle_beta   90.00
_cell.angle_gamma   90.00
#
_symmetry.space_group_name_H-M   'P 1'
#
loop_
_entity.id
_entity.type
_entity.pdbx_description
1 polymer ?
#
loop_
_entity_poly.entity_id
_entity_poly.type
_entity_poly.pdbx_seq_one_letter_code
_entity_poly.pdbx_strand_id
1 'polypeptide(L)' 'MLEQLKRKRREQTVMGHRLEEPRLTLWAAFWALLYLGLPVAVLGLVVDVLIQWATGRCLGLWCYF' A
#
# COMPACT_ATOMS: atom_id res chain seq x y z
N MET A 1 -22.51 8.52 -4.13
CA MET A 1 -21.33 7.76 -4.60
C MET A 1 -21.01 6.52 -3.76
N LEU A 2 -21.25 6.51 -2.45
CA LEU A 2 -21.01 5.33 -1.59
C LEU A 2 -21.89 4.10 -1.93
N GLU A 3 -23.14 4.31 -2.35
CA GLU A 3 -24.06 3.23 -2.77
C GLU A 3 -23.52 2.37 -3.94
N GLN A 4 -22.70 2.95 -4.82
CA GLN A 4 -22.11 2.22 -5.93
C GLN A 4 -21.01 1.24 -5.48
N LEU A 5 -20.33 1.53 -4.37
CA LEU A 5 -19.33 0.63 -3.77
C LEU A 5 -20.00 -0.58 -3.07
N LYS A 6 -21.23 -0.39 -2.58
CA LYS A 6 -22.04 -1.46 -1.96
C LYS A 6 -22.70 -2.40 -2.97
N ARG A 7 -22.75 -2.02 -4.25
CA ARG A 7 -23.35 -2.86 -5.30
C ARG A 7 -22.46 -4.10 -5.48
N LYS A 8 -22.86 -5.21 -4.84
CA LYS A 8 -22.16 -6.51 -4.89
C LYS A 8 -21.79 -6.79 -6.35
N ARG A 9 -20.49 -6.99 -6.61
CA ARG A 9 -19.98 -7.37 -7.93
C ARG A 9 -20.76 -8.63 -8.35
N ARG A 10 -21.38 -8.61 -9.54
CA ARG A 10 -22.12 -9.78 -10.06
C ARG A 10 -21.25 -11.02 -9.91
N GLU A 11 -21.84 -12.11 -9.44
CA GLU A 11 -21.15 -13.39 -9.29
C GLU A 11 -20.53 -13.76 -10.65
N GLN A 12 -19.20 -13.76 -10.71
CA GLN A 12 -18.49 -14.09 -11.94
C GLN A 12 -18.39 -15.61 -12.03
N THR A 13 -19.17 -16.20 -12.93
CA THR A 13 -19.03 -17.60 -13.31
C THR A 13 -18.05 -17.70 -14.46
N VAL A 14 -17.05 -18.55 -14.33
CA VAL A 14 -16.07 -18.85 -15.39
C VAL A 14 -16.15 -20.34 -15.67
N MET A 15 -16.42 -20.69 -16.94
CA MET A 15 -16.53 -22.09 -17.39
C MET A 15 -17.54 -22.93 -16.57
N GLY A 16 -18.62 -22.31 -16.06
CA GLY A 16 -19.63 -22.99 -15.24
C GLY A 16 -19.26 -23.17 -13.75
N HIS A 17 -18.08 -22.72 -13.32
CA HIS A 17 -17.69 -22.70 -11.91
C HIS A 17 -17.79 -21.30 -11.31
N ARG A 18 -18.25 -21.22 -10.06
CA ARG A 18 -18.29 -19.98 -9.28
C ARG A 18 -16.93 -19.77 -8.63
N LEU A 19 -16.29 -18.64 -8.92
CA LEU A 19 -15.07 -18.27 -8.19
C LEU A 19 -15.43 -17.77 -6.80
N GLU A 20 -14.61 -18.14 -5.83
CA GLU A 20 -14.66 -17.63 -4.46
C GLU A 20 -14.53 -16.10 -4.47
N GLU A 21 -15.30 -15.40 -3.64
CA GLU A 21 -15.19 -13.94 -3.52
C GLU A 21 -13.79 -13.57 -2.98
N PRO A 22 -13.13 -12.54 -3.54
CA PRO A 22 -11.80 -12.13 -3.09
C PRO A 22 -11.86 -11.68 -1.63
N ARG A 23 -11.09 -12.36 -0.78
CA ARG A 23 -11.06 -12.14 0.67
C ARG A 23 -9.86 -11.28 1.02
N LEU A 24 -10.06 -10.30 1.89
CA LEU A 24 -8.96 -9.53 2.44
C LEU A 24 -8.20 -10.42 3.42
N THR A 25 -7.10 -11.02 2.96
CA THR A 25 -6.26 -11.90 3.77
C THR A 25 -5.09 -11.12 4.37
N LEU A 26 -4.46 -11.68 5.41
CA LEU A 26 -3.21 -11.13 5.94
C LEU A 26 -2.12 -11.06 4.85
N TRP A 27 -2.11 -12.02 3.93
CA TRP A 27 -1.23 -11.98 2.76
C TRP A 27 -1.52 -10.80 1.84
N ALA A 28 -2.79 -10.47 1.60
CA ALA A 28 -3.14 -9.29 0.82
C ALA A 28 -2.63 -7.99 1.50
N ALA A 29 -2.76 -7.90 2.83
CA ALA A 29 -2.22 -6.76 3.59
C ALA A 29 -0.69 -6.70 3.53
N PHE A 30 -0.01 -7.84 3.68
CA PHE A 30 1.45 -7.94 3.56
C PHE A 30 1.93 -7.45 2.19
N TRP A 31 1.31 -7.95 1.11
CA TRP A 31 1.66 -7.52 -0.25
C TRP A 31 1.33 -6.06 -0.50
N ALA A 32 0.22 -5.54 0.04
CA ALA A 32 -0.09 -4.12 -0.04
C ALA A 32 0.99 -3.27 0.66
N LEU A 33 1.43 -3.68 1.85
CA LEU A 33 2.51 -3.01 2.56
C LEU A 33 3.84 -3.09 1.81
N LEU A 34 4.15 -4.25 1.21
CA LEU A 34 5.36 -4.42 0.43
C LEU A 34 5.35 -3.55 -0.84
N TYR A 35 4.26 -3.58 -1.61
CA TYR A 35 4.20 -2.88 -2.89
C TYR A 35 3.92 -1.38 -2.76
N LEU A 36 3.25 -0.94 -1.72
CA LEU A 36 2.90 0.48 -1.51
C LEU A 36 3.72 1.11 -0.38
N GLY A 37 3.87 0.40 0.74
CA GLY A 37 4.64 0.88 1.88
C GLY A 37 6.13 0.99 1.57
N LEU A 38 6.72 -0.02 0.90
CA LEU A 38 8.14 0.01 0.56
C LEU A 38 8.53 1.20 -0.35
N PRO A 39 7.86 1.49 -1.48
CA PRO A 39 8.24 2.64 -2.29
C PRO A 39 8.02 3.97 -1.57
N VAL A 40 6.95 4.10 -0.78
CA VAL A 40 6.72 5.30 0.03
C VAL A 40 7.84 5.48 1.06
N ALA A 41 8.25 4.40 1.71
CA ALA A 41 9.38 4.42 2.66
C ALA A 41 10.67 4.84 1.96
N VAL A 42 11.03 4.19 0.85
CA VAL A 42 12.24 4.51 0.07
C VAL A 42 12.25 5.98 -0.36
N LEU A 43 11.14 6.49 -0.90
CA LEU A 43 11.01 7.90 -1.28
C LEU A 43 11.18 8.83 -0.07
N GLY A 44 10.58 8.50 1.06
CA GLY A 44 10.78 9.23 2.31
C GLY A 44 12.25 9.29 2.72
N LEU A 45 12.96 8.16 2.65
CA LEU A 45 14.39 8.12 3.01
C LEU A 45 15.24 8.96 2.07
N VAL A 46 14.95 8.94 0.76
CA VAL A 46 15.67 9.77 -0.20
C VAL A 46 15.46 11.25 0.10
N VAL A 47 14.23 11.65 0.43
CA VAL A 47 13.91 13.04 0.81
C VAL A 47 14.64 13.44 2.08
N ASP A 48 14.64 12.58 3.11
CA ASP A 48 15.33 12.84 4.37
C ASP A 48 16.84 13.06 4.14
N VAL A 49 17.49 12.23 3.32
CA VAL A 49 18.91 12.37 2.95
C VAL A 49 19.17 13.67 2.19
N LEU A 50 18.29 14.05 1.25
CA LEU A 50 18.42 15.30 0.50
C LEU A 50 18.32 16.52 1.42
N ILE A 51 17.40 16.49 2.38
CA ILE A 51 17.23 17.58 3.35
C ILE A 51 18.46 17.66 4.26
N GLN A 52 18.98 16.52 4.74
CA GLN A 52 20.19 16.49 5.56
C GLN A 52 21.39 17.05 4.79
N TRP A 53 21.54 16.68 3.53
CA TRP A 53 22.61 17.21 2.69
C TRP A 53 22.48 18.72 2.47
N ALA A 54 21.26 19.24 2.30
CA ALA A 54 21.02 20.65 2.04
C ALA A 54 21.09 21.55 3.28
N THR A 55 20.58 21.09 4.42
CA THR A 55 20.39 21.92 5.63
C THR A 55 21.31 21.53 6.79
N GLY A 56 22.00 20.39 6.70
CA GLY A 56 22.79 19.83 7.80
C GLY A 56 21.95 19.35 8.99
N ARG A 57 20.60 19.45 8.91
CA ARG A 57 19.70 18.97 9.95
C ARG A 57 19.13 17.62 9.55
N CYS A 58 19.16 16.71 10.51
CA CYS A 58 18.53 15.42 10.38
C CYS A 58 17.03 15.56 10.70
N LEU A 59 16.19 14.95 9.85
CA LEU A 59 14.73 14.95 9.90
C LEU A 59 14.24 13.54 9.55
N GLY A 60 13.08 13.14 10.10
CA GLY A 60 12.44 11.86 9.76
C GLY A 60 12.90 10.66 10.59
N LEU A 61 12.71 9.45 10.03
CA LEU A 61 12.91 8.16 10.71
C LEU A 61 14.37 7.89 11.11
N TRP A 62 15.33 8.54 10.44
CA TRP A 62 16.76 8.40 10.70
C TRP A 62 17.25 9.25 11.87
N CYS A 63 16.42 10.15 12.40
CA CYS A 63 16.80 11.05 13.49
C CYS A 63 16.56 10.50 14.90
N TYR A 64 16.07 9.26 14.99
CA TYR A 64 15.83 8.60 16.26
C TYR A 64 17.08 7.87 16.81
N PHE A 65 18.19 7.84 16.05
CA PHE A 65 19.46 7.19 16.40
C PHE A 65 20.61 8.19 16.36
#